data_AF-A0A1X0R8D8-F1
#
_entry.id   AF-A0A1X0R8D8-F1
#
_cell.length_a   1.000
_cell.length_b   1.000
_cell.length_c   1.000
_cell.angle_alpha   90.00
_cell.angle_beta   90.00
_cell.angle_gamma   90.00
#
_symmetry.space_group_name_H-M   'P 1'
#
loop_
_entity.id
_entity.type
_entity.pdbx_description
1 polymer ?
#
loop_
_entity_poly.entity_id
_entity_poly.type
_entity_poly.pdbx_seq_one_letter_code
_entity_poly.pdbx_strand_id
1 'polypeptide(L)'
;MLRKDSQIYTINIQDDPLQAHHSLQQALKEDTNIPLHRLYVSKNSNLILEARDSMNSLLVLFFKTKITPFEDNTDIMRLTADVAVVHPLGEFHRFDKNISIIEGWIKVKVARTASIKRIIPKKLAYYLFDGSPLSVKKLMFEAEKDITAARHNEMTRQFINSIMGSCLDFFTLCYNDYVDNILSKNTKTNQNYTQSRSIDCCRKVEKGSSTIDRFFAIKRKSFITQNITSSFTRYWRELEEFCQSMDVSVVYRKKYESGINRAADAEGYFKKVYFINSQTVVQLFQRSTVSQRINEIVSYSTLRNRHHIGRVKEIIWKDDGSEVIGITMERYHMTLKQFLRLNPKLTAHQRLYMIVQLLRSISTIHEFNIAHRDISTVNFMVNINKSELLEDGSAKIEVFLIDFGKAVFFDPKDAAKWWVDSDEVNIYRDEVKPKTSQELIVWCKSLPFMMAKPDHGYRFYRSIKTLPRSRNDHSLLPYLIDPAAEDIFALGSLVWKILSGMEPWPGIFDTDLKGLRETVEDDYNIRSLVNREVPGITSRALLYMFLRAEPYDRRPAIEILSWLESPGIKQSILNECNGIYDKPLHVPAPKISKRERLKRKRLQ
;
A
#
# COMPACT_ATOMS: atom_id res chain seq x y z
N MET A 1 -7.12 -33.09 -4.99
CA MET A 1 -6.28 -34.11 -5.68
C MET A 1 -6.14 -33.69 -7.13
N LEU A 2 -4.92 -33.53 -7.67
CA LEU A 2 -4.76 -33.24 -9.11
C LEU A 2 -5.24 -34.43 -9.95
N ARG A 3 -5.91 -34.16 -11.07
CA ARG A 3 -6.32 -35.19 -12.04
C ARG A 3 -5.19 -35.47 -13.04
N LYS A 4 -5.20 -36.68 -13.58
CA LYS A 4 -4.08 -37.31 -14.32
C LYS A 4 -3.68 -36.57 -15.61
N ASP A 5 -4.56 -35.68 -16.08
CA ASP A 5 -4.56 -35.10 -17.44
C ASP A 5 -4.28 -33.58 -17.42
N SER A 6 -3.58 -33.10 -16.39
CA SER A 6 -3.29 -31.67 -16.20
C SER A 6 -2.04 -31.26 -16.99
N GLN A 7 -2.02 -30.08 -17.62
CA GLN A 7 -0.83 -29.50 -18.26
C GLN A 7 -0.27 -28.33 -17.43
N ILE A 8 1.04 -28.11 -17.49
CA ILE A 8 1.78 -27.21 -16.60
C ILE A 8 2.62 -26.24 -17.44
N TYR A 9 2.55 -24.95 -17.14
CA TYR A 9 3.24 -23.89 -17.87
C TYR A 9 3.96 -22.92 -16.92
N THR A 10 5.17 -22.52 -17.28
CA THR A 10 5.91 -21.45 -16.59
C THR A 10 6.05 -20.25 -17.52
N ILE A 11 5.69 -19.06 -17.04
CA ILE A 11 5.62 -17.82 -17.83
C ILE A 11 6.61 -16.82 -17.24
N ASN A 12 7.47 -16.22 -18.06
CA ASN A 12 8.32 -15.10 -17.68
C ASN A 12 7.72 -13.78 -18.17
N ILE A 13 7.73 -12.72 -17.35
CA ILE A 13 7.07 -11.43 -17.62
C ILE A 13 8.07 -10.26 -17.65
N GLN A 14 9.30 -10.49 -18.14
CA GLN A 14 10.35 -9.46 -18.13
C GLN A 14 10.01 -8.18 -18.92
N ASP A 15 9.13 -8.27 -19.93
CA ASP A 15 8.86 -7.17 -20.88
C ASP A 15 7.49 -6.47 -20.70
N ASP A 16 6.66 -6.87 -19.72
CA ASP A 16 5.45 -6.11 -19.33
C ASP A 16 5.17 -6.23 -17.81
N PRO A 17 5.99 -5.59 -16.95
CA PRO A 17 6.00 -5.85 -15.52
C PRO A 17 4.89 -5.13 -14.73
N LEU A 18 4.27 -4.08 -15.29
CA LEU A 18 3.32 -3.23 -14.56
C LEU A 18 1.88 -3.76 -14.62
N GLN A 19 1.48 -4.37 -15.74
CA GLN A 19 0.08 -4.75 -15.95
C GLN A 19 -0.26 -6.09 -15.28
N ALA A 20 0.46 -7.16 -15.62
CA ALA A 20 0.14 -8.51 -15.12
C ALA A 20 0.21 -8.66 -13.59
N HIS A 21 1.00 -7.82 -12.91
CA HIS A 21 1.24 -7.89 -11.47
C HIS A 21 -0.02 -7.57 -10.63
N HIS A 22 -0.84 -6.62 -11.09
CA HIS A 22 -1.99 -6.10 -10.36
C HIS A 22 -3.14 -7.13 -10.25
N SER A 23 -3.49 -7.78 -11.36
CA SER A 23 -4.59 -8.76 -11.45
C SER A 23 -4.35 -10.08 -10.70
N LEU A 24 -3.11 -10.35 -10.28
CA LEU A 24 -2.72 -11.54 -9.51
C LEU A 24 -2.68 -11.29 -8.01
N GLN A 25 -2.18 -10.13 -7.57
CA GLN A 25 -2.27 -9.70 -6.17
C GLN A 25 -3.72 -9.60 -5.68
N GLN A 26 -4.67 -9.25 -6.56
CA GLN A 26 -6.09 -9.19 -6.20
C GLN A 26 -6.72 -10.58 -5.98
N ALA A 27 -6.27 -11.62 -6.70
CA ALA A 27 -6.81 -12.97 -6.59
C ALA A 27 -6.24 -13.77 -5.41
N LEU A 28 -5.02 -13.46 -4.99
CA LEU A 28 -4.34 -14.08 -3.85
C LEU A 28 -5.01 -13.90 -2.47
N LYS A 29 -6.09 -13.12 -2.42
CA LYS A 29 -6.76 -12.61 -1.20
C LYS A 29 -7.75 -13.58 -0.54
N GLU A 30 -8.07 -14.73 -1.16
CA GLU A 30 -9.04 -15.68 -0.61
C GLU A 30 -8.41 -16.83 0.20
N ASP A 31 -8.88 -16.92 1.44
CA ASP A 31 -8.75 -17.94 2.49
C ASP A 31 -7.34 -18.38 2.98
N THR A 32 -7.17 -18.36 4.30
CA THR A 32 -5.90 -18.60 5.01
C THR A 32 -5.86 -19.91 5.79
N ASN A 33 -6.64 -20.91 5.37
CA ASN A 33 -6.58 -22.27 5.93
C ASN A 33 -6.56 -23.39 4.87
N ILE A 34 -6.22 -23.05 3.62
CA ILE A 34 -6.19 -23.99 2.49
C ILE A 34 -4.97 -24.93 2.62
N PRO A 35 -5.15 -26.28 2.61
CA PRO A 35 -4.03 -27.20 2.63
C PRO A 35 -3.16 -27.05 1.36
N LEU A 36 -1.86 -26.84 1.55
CA LEU A 36 -0.91 -26.70 0.45
C LEU A 36 -0.92 -27.95 -0.44
N HIS A 37 -1.19 -27.75 -1.72
CA HIS A 37 -1.36 -28.85 -2.67
C HIS A 37 0.00 -29.41 -3.10
N ARG A 38 0.13 -30.72 -3.25
CA ARG A 38 1.31 -31.33 -3.87
C ARG A 38 1.16 -31.31 -5.39
N LEU A 39 1.99 -30.54 -6.08
CA LEU A 39 2.13 -30.61 -7.53
C LEU A 39 3.21 -31.65 -7.87
N TYR A 40 2.81 -32.69 -8.58
CA TYR A 40 3.68 -33.75 -9.06
C TYR A 40 4.15 -33.44 -10.48
N VAL A 41 5.43 -33.69 -10.78
CA VAL A 41 6.12 -33.17 -11.97
C VAL A 41 6.85 -34.30 -12.69
N SER A 42 6.59 -34.51 -13.99
CA SER A 42 7.22 -35.60 -14.76
C SER A 42 8.59 -35.24 -15.35
N LYS A 43 8.76 -33.99 -15.78
CA LYS A 43 9.98 -33.46 -16.41
C LYS A 43 10.12 -31.97 -16.12
N ASN A 44 11.32 -31.44 -16.34
CA ASN A 44 11.65 -30.02 -16.31
C ASN A 44 11.45 -29.35 -14.92
N SER A 45 11.73 -30.08 -13.83
CA SER A 45 11.64 -29.54 -12.45
C SER A 45 12.34 -28.19 -12.24
N ASN A 46 13.47 -27.96 -12.93
CA ASN A 46 14.23 -26.71 -12.88
C ASN A 46 13.38 -25.48 -13.24
N LEU A 47 12.40 -25.60 -14.12
CA LEU A 47 11.51 -24.49 -14.48
C LEU A 47 10.55 -24.11 -13.35
N ILE A 48 10.13 -25.08 -12.54
CA ILE A 48 9.29 -24.85 -11.37
C ILE A 48 10.10 -24.27 -10.21
N LEU A 49 11.39 -24.60 -10.11
CA LEU A 49 12.33 -23.93 -9.21
C LEU A 49 12.58 -22.48 -9.65
N GLU A 50 12.77 -22.23 -10.95
CA GLU A 50 12.85 -20.88 -11.51
C GLU A 50 11.58 -20.06 -11.23
N ALA A 51 10.38 -20.66 -11.38
CA ALA A 51 9.10 -20.04 -11.04
C ALA A 51 8.80 -19.94 -9.53
N ARG A 52 9.69 -20.48 -8.67
CA ARG A 52 9.69 -20.26 -7.21
C ARG A 52 10.61 -19.10 -6.83
N ASP A 53 11.77 -19.04 -7.46
CA ASP A 53 12.90 -18.19 -7.04
C ASP A 53 12.92 -16.84 -7.77
N SER A 54 12.50 -16.80 -9.03
CA SER A 54 12.37 -15.56 -9.82
C SER A 54 11.26 -14.64 -9.26
N MET A 55 11.43 -13.33 -9.43
CA MET A 55 10.34 -12.36 -9.20
C MET A 55 9.40 -12.24 -10.42
N ASN A 56 9.92 -12.53 -11.61
CA ASN A 56 9.26 -12.23 -12.89
C ASN A 56 8.55 -13.46 -13.48
N SER A 57 8.38 -14.54 -12.70
CA SER A 57 7.93 -15.84 -13.22
C SER A 57 6.67 -16.36 -12.52
N LEU A 58 5.74 -16.91 -13.30
CA LEU A 58 4.48 -17.50 -12.82
C LEU A 58 4.38 -18.98 -13.22
N LEU A 59 3.66 -19.76 -12.41
CA LEU A 59 3.30 -21.15 -12.69
C LEU A 59 1.78 -21.25 -12.93
N VAL A 60 1.39 -21.74 -14.10
CA VAL A 60 -0.01 -21.85 -14.55
C VAL A 60 -0.35 -23.31 -14.89
N LEU A 61 -1.47 -23.78 -14.37
CA LEU A 61 -1.98 -25.14 -14.54
C LEU A 61 -3.25 -25.10 -15.40
N PHE A 62 -3.35 -25.98 -16.39
CA PHE A 62 -4.54 -26.14 -17.22
C PHE A 62 -5.16 -27.54 -16.99
N PHE A 63 -6.48 -27.58 -16.85
CA PHE A 63 -7.26 -28.79 -16.56
C PHE A 63 -8.47 -28.90 -17.50
N LYS A 64 -8.93 -30.14 -17.75
CA LYS A 64 -10.09 -30.44 -18.61
C LYS A 64 -10.03 -29.80 -20.01
N THR A 65 -8.83 -29.48 -20.49
CA THR A 65 -8.62 -28.78 -21.77
C THR A 65 -9.27 -29.53 -22.92
N LYS A 66 -10.12 -28.83 -23.67
CA LYS A 66 -10.69 -29.27 -24.94
C LYS A 66 -10.39 -28.23 -26.01
N ILE A 67 -10.04 -28.71 -27.19
CA ILE A 67 -9.76 -27.91 -28.38
C ILE A 67 -10.58 -28.52 -29.50
N THR A 68 -11.43 -27.71 -30.12
CA THR A 68 -12.27 -28.12 -31.27
C THR A 68 -12.18 -27.05 -32.35
N PRO A 69 -12.45 -27.36 -33.63
CA PRO A 69 -12.65 -26.32 -34.64
C PRO A 69 -13.68 -25.27 -34.18
N PHE A 70 -13.52 -24.03 -34.63
CA PHE A 70 -14.52 -22.99 -34.41
C PHE A 70 -15.41 -22.87 -35.65
N GLU A 71 -16.63 -23.39 -35.54
CA GLU A 71 -17.59 -23.47 -36.66
C GLU A 71 -16.93 -24.17 -37.87
N ASP A 72 -17.28 -23.80 -39.10
CA ASP A 72 -16.75 -24.45 -40.31
C ASP A 72 -15.32 -23.99 -40.68
N ASN A 73 -14.74 -23.06 -39.91
CA ASN A 73 -13.40 -22.54 -40.18
C ASN A 73 -12.33 -23.46 -39.58
N THR A 74 -11.56 -24.11 -40.47
CA THR A 74 -10.59 -25.15 -40.08
C THR A 74 -9.26 -24.62 -39.59
N ASP A 75 -9.00 -23.30 -39.59
CA ASP A 75 -7.74 -22.67 -39.16
C ASP A 75 -7.83 -21.96 -37.80
N ILE A 76 -9.03 -21.80 -37.25
CA ILE A 76 -9.26 -21.32 -35.88
C ILE A 76 -9.87 -22.41 -34.99
N MET A 77 -9.41 -22.44 -33.74
CA MET A 77 -9.76 -23.45 -32.74
C MET A 77 -10.42 -22.79 -31.54
N ARG A 78 -11.57 -23.34 -31.16
CA ARG A 78 -12.27 -23.06 -29.91
C ARG A 78 -11.59 -23.82 -28.76
N LEU A 79 -10.84 -23.10 -27.94
CA LEU A 79 -10.26 -23.59 -26.70
C LEU A 79 -11.23 -23.42 -25.54
N THR A 80 -11.42 -24.47 -24.74
CA THR A 80 -12.03 -24.40 -23.40
C THR A 80 -11.17 -25.15 -22.39
N ALA A 81 -10.88 -24.55 -21.24
CA ALA A 81 -10.16 -25.20 -20.15
C ALA A 81 -10.54 -24.59 -18.81
N ASP A 82 -10.30 -25.31 -17.72
CA ASP A 82 -10.13 -24.68 -16.41
C ASP A 82 -8.65 -24.35 -16.22
N VAL A 83 -8.36 -23.23 -15.57
CA VAL A 83 -7.02 -22.70 -15.35
C VAL A 83 -6.84 -22.41 -13.87
N ALA A 84 -5.66 -22.70 -13.33
CA ALA A 84 -5.24 -22.19 -12.02
C ALA A 84 -3.85 -21.56 -12.12
N VAL A 85 -3.70 -20.32 -11.66
CA VAL A 85 -2.37 -19.75 -11.39
C VAL A 85 -1.97 -20.17 -9.98
N VAL A 86 -0.74 -20.59 -9.79
CA VAL A 86 -0.23 -21.12 -8.51
C VAL A 86 1.18 -20.60 -8.22
N HIS A 87 1.56 -20.56 -6.95
CA HIS A 87 2.95 -20.32 -6.55
C HIS A 87 3.56 -21.59 -5.98
N PRO A 88 4.69 -22.08 -6.53
CA PRO A 88 5.48 -23.12 -5.88
C PRO A 88 6.14 -22.58 -4.61
N LEU A 89 6.22 -23.42 -3.57
CA LEU A 89 6.66 -23.04 -2.23
C LEU A 89 7.51 -24.16 -1.60
N GLY A 90 8.60 -23.77 -0.95
CA GLY A 90 9.50 -24.68 -0.23
C GLY A 90 10.38 -25.55 -1.14
N GLU A 91 10.77 -26.71 -0.63
CA GLU A 91 11.68 -27.65 -1.30
C GLU A 91 10.97 -28.45 -2.42
N PHE A 92 11.72 -28.81 -3.47
CA PHE A 92 11.28 -29.77 -4.47
C PHE A 92 11.78 -31.17 -4.08
N HIS A 93 10.88 -32.03 -3.63
CA HIS A 93 11.19 -33.38 -3.19
C HIS A 93 11.29 -34.32 -4.41
N ARG A 94 12.51 -34.72 -4.75
CA ARG A 94 12.80 -35.63 -5.88
C ARG A 94 12.43 -37.08 -5.56
N PHE A 95 12.00 -37.82 -6.56
CA PHE A 95 11.86 -39.28 -6.49
C PHE A 95 13.09 -39.97 -7.10
N ASP A 96 13.27 -41.27 -6.80
CA ASP A 96 14.29 -42.08 -7.47
C ASP A 96 13.93 -42.28 -8.95
N LYS A 97 14.90 -41.99 -9.82
CA LYS A 97 14.75 -41.95 -11.28
C LYS A 97 14.45 -43.33 -11.89
N ASN A 98 14.78 -44.41 -11.19
CA ASN A 98 14.66 -45.77 -11.72
C ASN A 98 13.26 -46.39 -11.51
N ILE A 99 12.36 -45.73 -10.78
CA ILE A 99 11.10 -46.32 -10.29
C ILE A 99 9.85 -45.58 -10.80
N SER A 100 9.98 -44.35 -11.29
CA SER A 100 8.83 -43.47 -11.54
C SER A 100 8.94 -42.62 -12.81
N ILE A 101 7.80 -42.42 -13.48
CA ILE A 101 7.60 -41.43 -14.57
C ILE A 101 7.54 -39.99 -14.01
N ILE A 102 7.51 -39.84 -12.68
CA ILE A 102 7.42 -38.57 -11.95
C ILE A 102 8.78 -38.26 -11.31
N GLU A 103 9.40 -37.15 -11.73
CA GLU A 103 10.70 -36.63 -11.28
C GLU A 103 10.69 -36.18 -9.80
N GLY A 104 9.55 -35.68 -9.32
CA GLY A 104 9.37 -35.22 -7.94
C GLY A 104 8.06 -34.49 -7.69
N TRP A 105 7.96 -33.81 -6.54
CA TRP A 105 6.84 -32.95 -6.19
C TRP A 105 7.26 -31.73 -5.36
N ILE A 106 6.47 -30.66 -5.44
CA ILE A 106 6.60 -29.45 -4.63
C ILE A 106 5.25 -29.06 -4.02
N LYS A 107 5.25 -28.26 -2.94
CA LYS A 107 4.02 -27.64 -2.43
C LYS A 107 3.65 -26.45 -3.32
N VAL A 108 2.37 -26.26 -3.61
CA VAL A 108 1.85 -25.06 -4.29
C VAL A 108 0.71 -24.43 -3.49
N LYS A 109 0.69 -23.09 -3.41
CA LYS A 109 -0.52 -22.33 -3.06
C LYS A 109 -1.23 -21.96 -4.36
N VAL A 110 -2.55 -22.17 -4.45
CA VAL A 110 -3.35 -21.65 -5.56
C VAL A 110 -3.54 -20.15 -5.38
N ALA A 111 -3.28 -19.38 -6.43
CA ALA A 111 -3.35 -17.92 -6.46
C ALA A 111 -4.64 -17.40 -7.11
N ARG A 112 -5.11 -18.09 -8.15
CA ARG A 112 -6.37 -17.80 -8.85
C ARG A 112 -6.87 -19.08 -9.54
N THR A 113 -8.18 -19.24 -9.69
CA THR A 113 -8.79 -20.16 -10.65
C THR A 113 -9.71 -19.41 -11.61
N ALA A 114 -9.89 -19.95 -12.81
CA ALA A 114 -10.81 -19.45 -13.82
C ALA A 114 -11.23 -20.58 -14.78
N SER A 115 -12.36 -20.45 -15.46
CA SER A 115 -12.71 -21.27 -16.62
C SER A 115 -12.68 -20.39 -17.87
N ILE A 116 -11.89 -20.78 -18.86
CA ILE A 116 -11.67 -20.00 -20.09
C ILE A 116 -12.46 -20.60 -21.26
N LYS A 117 -12.95 -19.73 -22.14
CA LYS A 117 -13.47 -20.06 -23.47
C LYS A 117 -12.99 -19.00 -24.46
N ARG A 118 -12.19 -19.41 -25.44
CA ARG A 118 -11.53 -18.52 -26.41
C ARG A 118 -11.44 -19.15 -27.80
N ILE A 119 -11.16 -18.30 -28.78
CA ILE A 119 -10.85 -18.67 -30.15
C ILE A 119 -9.37 -18.34 -30.36
N ILE A 120 -8.58 -19.29 -30.85
CA ILE A 120 -7.13 -19.11 -31.10
C ILE A 120 -6.74 -19.75 -32.44
N PRO A 121 -5.68 -19.29 -33.13
CA PRO A 121 -5.17 -19.95 -34.32
C PRO A 121 -4.79 -21.41 -34.07
N LYS A 122 -5.11 -22.31 -35.01
CA LYS A 122 -4.81 -23.75 -34.96
C LYS A 122 -3.34 -24.07 -34.71
N LYS A 123 -2.42 -23.35 -35.37
CA LYS A 123 -0.96 -23.50 -35.19
C LYS A 123 -0.53 -23.23 -33.74
N LEU A 124 -1.14 -22.24 -33.09
CA LEU A 124 -0.89 -21.87 -31.69
C LEU A 124 -1.51 -22.91 -30.74
N ALA A 125 -2.70 -23.42 -31.05
CA ALA A 125 -3.36 -24.46 -30.27
C ALA A 125 -2.51 -25.75 -30.20
N TYR A 126 -1.95 -26.21 -31.33
CA TYR A 126 -1.05 -27.37 -31.35
C TYR A 126 0.27 -27.11 -30.60
N TYR A 127 1.02 -26.04 -30.94
CA TYR A 127 2.31 -25.74 -30.31
C TYR A 127 2.28 -25.83 -28.76
N LEU A 128 1.20 -25.31 -28.18
CA LEU A 128 0.98 -25.30 -26.75
C LEU A 128 0.46 -26.65 -26.23
N PHE A 129 -0.70 -27.11 -26.70
CA PHE A 129 -1.40 -28.21 -26.04
C PHE A 129 -1.07 -29.61 -26.59
N ASP A 130 -0.40 -29.72 -27.74
CA ASP A 130 0.07 -30.98 -28.31
C ASP A 130 1.34 -31.45 -27.59
N GLY A 131 1.15 -32.16 -26.48
CA GLY A 131 2.23 -32.62 -25.64
C GLY A 131 1.73 -33.52 -24.51
N SER A 132 2.62 -34.32 -23.94
CA SER A 132 2.28 -35.21 -22.82
C SER A 132 1.61 -34.43 -21.69
N PRO A 133 0.47 -34.91 -21.14
CA PRO A 133 -0.01 -34.43 -19.86
C PRO A 133 1.09 -34.60 -18.80
N LEU A 134 1.00 -33.80 -17.73
CA LEU A 134 1.96 -33.74 -16.61
C LEU A 134 3.37 -33.25 -16.96
N SER A 135 3.60 -32.74 -18.18
CA SER A 135 4.86 -32.05 -18.56
C SER A 135 4.79 -30.55 -18.27
N VAL A 136 5.94 -29.93 -17.98
CA VAL A 136 6.09 -28.48 -17.79
C VAL A 136 6.66 -27.87 -19.07
N LYS A 137 5.88 -27.01 -19.73
CA LYS A 137 6.33 -26.16 -20.84
C LYS A 137 6.71 -24.76 -20.33
N LYS A 138 7.66 -24.09 -20.99
CA LYS A 138 7.99 -22.69 -20.74
C LYS A 138 7.37 -21.83 -21.82
N LEU A 139 6.71 -20.74 -21.44
CA LEU A 139 6.25 -19.71 -22.38
C LEU A 139 7.35 -18.65 -22.46
N MET A 140 8.18 -18.78 -23.50
CA MET A 140 9.41 -18.03 -23.81
C MET A 140 10.61 -18.25 -22.87
N PHE A 141 11.82 -18.32 -23.44
CA PHE A 141 13.08 -17.93 -22.79
C PHE A 141 14.28 -17.88 -23.76
N GLU A 142 15.41 -17.45 -23.19
CA GLU A 142 16.76 -17.32 -23.77
C GLU A 142 16.93 -16.16 -24.77
N ALA A 143 18.12 -15.55 -24.73
CA ALA A 143 18.35 -14.18 -25.16
C ALA A 143 18.91 -14.09 -26.58
N GLU A 144 18.03 -14.04 -27.57
CA GLU A 144 18.40 -13.86 -28.97
C GLU A 144 18.12 -12.43 -29.47
N LYS A 145 19.04 -11.90 -30.30
CA LYS A 145 19.28 -10.45 -30.44
C LYS A 145 18.54 -9.77 -31.60
N ASP A 146 17.49 -10.37 -32.15
CA ASP A 146 16.92 -9.94 -33.45
C ASP A 146 15.43 -9.59 -33.40
N ILE A 147 15.09 -8.47 -34.05
CA ILE A 147 13.74 -7.94 -34.27
C ILE A 147 12.88 -8.92 -35.08
N THR A 148 13.48 -9.75 -35.94
CA THR A 148 12.75 -10.80 -36.67
C THR A 148 12.07 -11.81 -35.74
N ALA A 149 12.64 -12.08 -34.55
CA ALA A 149 12.05 -12.97 -33.54
C ALA A 149 10.80 -12.37 -32.86
N ALA A 150 10.72 -11.03 -32.75
CA ALA A 150 9.58 -10.35 -32.11
C ALA A 150 8.24 -10.66 -32.82
N ARG A 151 8.26 -10.93 -34.14
CA ARG A 151 7.08 -11.37 -34.90
C ARG A 151 6.55 -12.75 -34.50
N HIS A 152 7.37 -13.63 -33.90
CA HIS A 152 6.88 -14.87 -33.29
C HIS A 152 6.35 -14.65 -31.86
N ASN A 153 6.90 -13.69 -31.12
CA ASN A 153 6.39 -13.34 -29.78
C ASN A 153 4.97 -12.74 -29.83
N GLU A 154 4.57 -12.06 -30.91
CA GLU A 154 3.21 -11.53 -31.04
C GLU A 154 2.11 -12.60 -30.88
N MET A 155 2.34 -13.85 -31.31
CA MET A 155 1.38 -14.94 -31.05
C MET A 155 1.32 -15.34 -29.57
N THR A 156 2.42 -15.22 -28.82
CA THR A 156 2.47 -15.44 -27.37
C THR A 156 1.83 -14.28 -26.60
N ARG A 157 2.04 -13.03 -27.04
CA ARG A 157 1.36 -11.86 -26.49
C ARG A 157 -0.15 -11.94 -26.74
N GLN A 158 -0.57 -12.31 -27.96
CA GLN A 158 -1.97 -12.57 -28.27
C GLN A 158 -2.53 -13.78 -27.52
N PHE A 159 -1.74 -14.82 -27.24
CA PHE A 159 -2.16 -15.94 -26.39
C PHE A 159 -2.47 -15.48 -24.96
N ILE A 160 -1.54 -14.75 -24.34
CA ILE A 160 -1.71 -14.18 -22.99
C ILE A 160 -2.93 -13.25 -22.97
N ASN A 161 -2.98 -12.26 -23.87
CA ASN A 161 -4.07 -11.28 -23.92
C ASN A 161 -5.42 -11.92 -24.27
N SER A 162 -5.44 -13.00 -25.05
CA SER A 162 -6.68 -13.75 -25.32
C SER A 162 -7.12 -14.55 -24.09
N ILE A 163 -6.28 -15.44 -23.57
CA ILE A 163 -6.66 -16.38 -22.50
C ILE A 163 -6.84 -15.69 -21.16
N MET A 164 -5.87 -14.84 -20.79
CA MET A 164 -5.95 -14.06 -19.57
C MET A 164 -6.82 -12.81 -19.76
N GLY A 165 -7.35 -12.55 -20.97
CA GLY A 165 -8.17 -11.37 -21.32
C GLY A 165 -9.34 -11.09 -20.39
N SER A 166 -10.10 -12.10 -19.98
CA SER A 166 -11.18 -11.95 -18.97
C SER A 166 -10.67 -11.76 -17.52
N CYS A 167 -9.37 -11.52 -17.36
CA CYS A 167 -8.68 -11.04 -16.17
C CYS A 167 -7.81 -9.79 -16.49
N LEU A 168 -7.94 -9.24 -17.70
CA LEU A 168 -7.11 -8.19 -18.30
C LEU A 168 -7.91 -7.05 -18.99
N ASP A 169 -9.25 -7.01 -18.93
CA ASP A 169 -10.07 -5.90 -19.45
C ASP A 169 -9.77 -4.51 -18.80
N PHE A 170 -8.82 -4.45 -17.87
CA PHE A 170 -8.34 -3.25 -17.16
C PHE A 170 -7.18 -2.52 -17.86
N PHE A 171 -6.59 -3.08 -18.92
CA PHE A 171 -5.22 -2.73 -19.34
C PHE A 171 -5.05 -1.95 -20.65
N THR A 172 -6.11 -1.78 -21.43
CA THR A 172 -6.05 -1.13 -22.75
C THR A 172 -5.79 0.39 -22.71
N LEU A 173 -5.86 1.02 -21.52
CA LEU A 173 -5.80 2.48 -21.38
C LEU A 173 -4.39 3.11 -21.35
N CYS A 174 -3.33 2.33 -21.12
CA CYS A 174 -1.98 2.89 -20.89
C CYS A 174 -1.01 2.76 -22.08
N TYR A 175 -1.46 2.24 -23.23
CA TYR A 175 -0.55 1.90 -24.35
C TYR A 175 -0.05 3.14 -25.12
N ASN A 176 -0.84 4.21 -25.19
CA ASN A 176 -0.55 5.35 -26.07
C ASN A 176 0.59 6.24 -25.54
N ASP A 177 0.58 6.60 -24.26
CA ASP A 177 1.51 7.58 -23.67
C ASP A 177 2.99 7.10 -23.64
N TYR A 178 3.21 5.79 -23.79
CA TYR A 178 4.55 5.18 -23.72
C TYR A 178 5.32 5.29 -25.05
N VAL A 179 4.61 5.23 -26.19
CA VAL A 179 5.22 5.20 -27.53
C VAL A 179 5.92 6.53 -27.85
N ASP A 180 5.25 7.66 -27.60
CA ASP A 180 5.77 9.00 -27.85
C ASP A 180 7.02 9.32 -27.00
N ASN A 181 7.10 8.73 -25.80
CA ASN A 181 8.22 8.98 -24.88
C ASN A 181 9.53 8.30 -25.32
N ILE A 182 9.49 7.10 -25.91
CA ILE A 182 10.70 6.35 -26.28
C ILE A 182 11.42 6.95 -27.49
N LEU A 183 10.69 7.48 -28.47
CA LEU A 183 11.26 8.07 -29.68
C LEU A 183 12.16 9.29 -29.40
N SER A 184 12.03 9.92 -28.22
CA SER A 184 12.77 11.13 -27.83
C SER A 184 14.16 10.91 -27.23
N LYS A 185 14.49 9.70 -26.74
CA LYS A 185 15.63 9.49 -25.80
C LYS A 185 16.78 8.61 -26.29
N ASN A 186 16.63 7.85 -27.38
CA ASN A 186 17.63 6.87 -27.84
C ASN A 186 18.80 7.46 -28.67
N THR A 187 19.33 8.63 -28.29
CA THR A 187 20.62 9.12 -28.83
C THR A 187 21.53 9.64 -27.71
N LYS A 188 22.77 9.10 -27.66
CA LYS A 188 23.74 9.18 -26.55
C LYS A 188 23.30 8.32 -25.34
N THR A 189 24.13 7.53 -24.68
CA THR A 189 25.61 7.39 -24.74
C THR A 189 26.02 5.94 -24.45
N ASN A 190 27.21 5.51 -24.90
CA ASN A 190 27.69 4.14 -24.70
C ASN A 190 29.23 4.15 -24.65
N GLN A 191 29.88 3.75 -23.53
CA GLN A 191 31.25 3.18 -23.50
C GLN A 191 31.84 2.88 -22.09
N ASN A 192 32.61 1.77 -22.03
CA ASN A 192 33.80 1.47 -21.19
C ASN A 192 33.69 0.84 -19.78
N TYR A 193 34.79 0.16 -19.41
CA TYR A 193 35.02 -0.75 -18.27
C TYR A 193 36.30 -0.30 -17.48
N THR A 194 36.86 -0.93 -16.43
CA THR A 194 36.71 -2.28 -15.78
C THR A 194 36.98 -2.12 -14.25
N GLN A 195 37.55 -2.98 -13.37
CA GLN A 195 38.25 -4.29 -13.44
C GLN A 195 38.00 -5.17 -12.17
N SER A 196 39.05 -5.70 -11.52
CA SER A 196 39.03 -6.83 -10.56
C SER A 196 39.92 -6.65 -9.33
N ARG A 197 39.64 -7.34 -8.20
CA ARG A 197 40.66 -8.13 -7.45
C ARG A 197 40.04 -9.06 -6.38
N SER A 198 40.85 -10.02 -5.91
CA SER A 198 40.47 -11.15 -5.03
C SER A 198 41.63 -11.56 -4.10
N ILE A 199 41.34 -11.99 -2.87
CA ILE A 199 42.30 -12.65 -1.95
C ILE A 199 41.57 -13.77 -1.17
N ASP A 200 42.30 -14.84 -0.83
CA ASP A 200 41.84 -16.07 -0.14
C ASP A 200 42.88 -16.49 0.92
N CYS A 201 42.47 -17.16 2.01
CA CYS A 201 43.31 -18.00 2.89
C CYS A 201 42.54 -18.61 4.09
N CYS A 202 43.08 -19.69 4.69
CA CYS A 202 42.45 -20.49 5.76
C CYS A 202 43.42 -20.92 6.89
N ARG A 203 42.87 -21.58 7.93
CA ARG A 203 43.51 -22.21 9.14
C ARG A 203 43.77 -21.24 10.31
N LYS A 204 43.82 -21.66 11.59
CA LYS A 204 43.88 -23.02 12.20
C LYS A 204 43.11 -23.04 13.56
N VAL A 205 43.04 -24.19 14.24
CA VAL A 205 42.31 -24.40 15.53
C VAL A 205 43.23 -24.93 16.62
N GLU A 206 43.05 -24.48 17.87
CA GLU A 206 43.54 -25.18 19.09
C GLU A 206 42.70 -24.82 20.32
N LYS A 207 42.88 -25.51 21.46
CA LYS A 207 42.02 -25.46 22.68
C LYS A 207 42.82 -25.12 23.94
N GLY A 208 42.24 -24.40 24.91
CA GLY A 208 42.82 -24.37 26.27
C GLY A 208 42.21 -23.40 27.30
N SER A 209 41.68 -23.97 28.38
CA SER A 209 41.54 -23.44 29.76
C SER A 209 40.73 -22.17 30.09
N SER A 210 40.01 -22.29 31.21
CA SER A 210 39.03 -21.38 31.79
C SER A 210 39.61 -20.34 32.76
N THR A 211 39.86 -19.11 32.27
CA THR A 211 39.85 -17.89 33.10
C THR A 211 39.25 -16.67 32.36
N ILE A 212 38.64 -16.91 31.20
CA ILE A 212 38.51 -15.92 30.12
C ILE A 212 37.17 -15.17 30.13
N ASP A 213 36.11 -15.79 30.66
CA ASP A 213 34.73 -15.34 30.44
C ASP A 213 34.37 -13.99 31.07
N ARG A 214 34.98 -13.60 32.19
CA ARG A 214 34.73 -12.26 32.79
C ARG A 214 35.33 -11.12 31.96
N PHE A 215 36.53 -11.29 31.40
CA PHE A 215 37.12 -10.29 30.51
C PHE A 215 36.43 -10.24 29.15
N PHE A 216 36.04 -11.39 28.61
CA PHE A 216 35.37 -11.47 27.31
C PHE A 216 33.90 -11.04 27.37
N ALA A 217 33.21 -11.12 28.51
CA ALA A 217 31.87 -10.53 28.66
C ALA A 217 31.88 -9.00 28.53
N ILE A 218 32.88 -8.33 29.11
CA ILE A 218 33.04 -6.87 29.04
C ILE A 218 33.41 -6.44 27.62
N LYS A 219 34.43 -7.07 27.02
CA LYS A 219 34.80 -6.79 25.61
C LYS A 219 33.70 -7.18 24.62
N ARG A 220 32.93 -8.24 24.83
CA ARG A 220 31.76 -8.53 23.97
C ARG A 220 30.72 -7.43 24.07
N LYS A 221 30.39 -6.92 25.26
CA LYS A 221 29.44 -5.79 25.36
C LYS A 221 29.92 -4.57 24.58
N SER A 222 31.18 -4.16 24.70
CA SER A 222 31.70 -2.99 23.97
C SER A 222 31.82 -3.24 22.45
N PHE A 223 32.24 -4.42 22.03
CA PHE A 223 32.42 -4.75 20.60
C PHE A 223 31.07 -4.96 19.90
N ILE A 224 30.06 -5.48 20.61
CA ILE A 224 28.68 -5.58 20.11
C ILE A 224 28.07 -4.18 19.99
N THR A 225 28.19 -3.29 20.99
CA THR A 225 27.68 -1.92 20.84
C THR A 225 28.40 -1.14 19.75
N GLN A 226 29.73 -1.26 19.62
CA GLN A 226 30.50 -0.59 18.56
C GLN A 226 30.12 -1.06 17.15
N ASN A 227 29.93 -2.37 16.93
CA ASN A 227 29.51 -2.88 15.63
C ASN A 227 28.06 -2.48 15.32
N ILE A 228 27.16 -2.51 16.31
CA ILE A 228 25.77 -2.05 16.15
C ILE A 228 25.71 -0.56 15.83
N THR A 229 26.46 0.31 16.52
CA THR A 229 26.49 1.74 16.17
C THR A 229 27.07 1.96 14.77
N SER A 230 28.14 1.25 14.38
CA SER A 230 28.69 1.39 13.01
C SER A 230 27.71 0.99 11.91
N SER A 231 26.82 0.04 12.17
CA SER A 231 25.75 -0.35 11.23
C SER A 231 24.75 0.80 11.05
N PHE A 232 24.27 1.38 12.16
CA PHE A 232 23.31 2.49 12.11
C PHE A 232 23.90 3.78 11.53
N THR A 233 25.20 4.05 11.72
CA THR A 233 25.88 5.20 11.11
C THR A 233 25.75 5.21 9.58
N ARG A 234 25.64 4.06 8.91
CA ARG A 234 25.40 4.01 7.46
C ARG A 234 24.05 4.61 7.10
N TYR A 235 22.96 4.09 7.66
CA TYR A 235 21.60 4.55 7.37
C TYR A 235 21.41 6.05 7.69
N TRP A 236 22.04 6.55 8.74
CA TRP A 236 22.00 7.97 9.07
C TRP A 236 22.76 8.86 8.08
N ARG A 237 23.84 8.38 7.45
CA ARG A 237 24.55 9.11 6.38
C ARG A 237 23.80 9.07 5.05
N GLU A 238 23.24 7.92 4.69
CA GLU A 238 22.36 7.78 3.50
C GLU A 238 21.13 8.69 3.61
N LEU A 239 20.60 8.87 4.83
CA LEU A 239 19.57 9.87 5.14
C LEU A 239 20.10 11.31 5.03
N GLU A 240 21.28 11.59 5.57
CA GLU A 240 21.87 12.94 5.53
C GLU A 240 22.11 13.42 4.10
N GLU A 241 22.76 12.60 3.27
CA GLU A 241 23.00 12.87 1.84
C GLU A 241 21.68 13.11 1.08
N PHE A 242 20.65 12.33 1.40
CA PHE A 242 19.31 12.52 0.82
C PHE A 242 18.66 13.82 1.28
N CYS A 243 18.69 14.15 2.58
CA CYS A 243 18.18 15.41 3.10
C CYS A 243 18.90 16.61 2.48
N GLN A 244 20.22 16.56 2.35
CA GLN A 244 21.01 17.58 1.65
C GLN A 244 20.58 17.73 0.17
N SER A 245 20.36 16.62 -0.54
CA SER A 245 19.84 16.65 -1.94
C SER A 245 18.44 17.25 -2.08
N MET A 246 17.65 17.24 -1.00
CA MET A 246 16.32 17.84 -0.90
C MET A 246 16.33 19.25 -0.30
N ASP A 247 17.51 19.86 -0.08
CA ASP A 247 17.67 21.19 0.54
C ASP A 247 17.07 21.23 1.98
N VAL A 248 17.20 20.13 2.71
CA VAL A 248 16.95 20.03 4.16
C VAL A 248 18.31 20.09 4.87
N SER A 249 18.55 21.16 5.62
CA SER A 249 19.86 21.42 6.22
C SER A 249 20.18 20.49 7.40
N VAL A 250 21.46 20.34 7.71
CA VAL A 250 21.97 19.40 8.72
C VAL A 250 22.55 20.18 9.90
N VAL A 251 22.12 19.89 11.13
CA VAL A 251 22.59 20.61 12.33
C VAL A 251 22.75 19.68 13.53
N TYR A 252 23.53 20.13 14.52
CA TYR A 252 23.72 19.44 15.79
C TYR A 252 22.85 20.05 16.90
N ARG A 253 22.41 19.21 17.85
CA ARG A 253 21.56 19.56 19.00
C ARG A 253 21.98 20.87 19.71
N LYS A 254 23.28 21.11 19.90
CA LYS A 254 23.85 22.35 20.47
C LYS A 254 23.29 23.64 19.87
N LYS A 255 22.94 23.67 18.57
CA LYS A 255 22.33 24.84 17.90
C LYS A 255 21.05 25.32 18.59
N TYR A 256 20.30 24.40 19.20
CA TYR A 256 19.01 24.67 19.85
C TYR A 256 19.05 24.53 21.37
N GLU A 257 20.23 24.34 21.97
CA GLU A 257 20.40 24.03 23.39
C GLU A 257 19.66 25.00 24.34
N SER A 258 19.79 26.30 24.10
CA SER A 258 19.10 27.34 24.88
C SER A 258 17.57 27.29 24.80
N GLY A 259 17.01 26.74 23.71
CA GLY A 259 15.57 26.60 23.49
C GLY A 259 14.99 25.26 23.96
N ILE A 260 15.81 24.22 24.11
CA ILE A 260 15.39 22.84 24.44
C ILE A 260 15.78 22.37 25.86
N ASN A 261 16.70 23.05 26.55
CA ASN A 261 17.07 22.74 27.95
C ASN A 261 16.01 23.25 28.96
N ARG A 262 14.73 23.05 28.65
CA ARG A 262 13.54 23.45 29.42
C ARG A 262 12.44 22.39 29.32
N ALA A 263 11.30 22.64 29.95
CA ALA A 263 10.09 21.85 29.68
C ALA A 263 9.63 22.05 28.22
N ALA A 264 9.21 20.97 27.57
CA ALA A 264 8.63 21.00 26.23
C ALA A 264 7.24 21.67 26.24
N ASP A 265 6.89 22.40 25.18
CA ASP A 265 5.58 23.08 25.07
C ASP A 265 4.45 22.09 24.75
N ALA A 266 4.78 20.97 24.12
CA ALA A 266 3.94 19.79 24.05
C ALA A 266 4.79 18.51 24.12
N GLU A 267 4.29 17.50 24.82
CA GLU A 267 4.88 16.16 24.85
C GLU A 267 3.84 15.14 24.39
N GLY A 268 4.19 14.37 23.36
CA GLY A 268 3.46 13.22 22.87
C GLY A 268 4.22 11.93 23.11
N TYR A 269 3.58 10.78 22.90
CA TYR A 269 4.19 9.47 23.14
C TYR A 269 5.51 9.29 22.37
N PHE A 270 5.58 9.79 21.13
CA PHE A 270 6.74 9.66 20.23
C PHE A 270 7.66 10.89 20.18
N LYS A 271 7.25 12.04 20.74
CA LYS A 271 7.92 13.34 20.46
C LYS A 271 7.86 14.32 21.61
N LYS A 272 8.91 15.13 21.76
CA LYS A 272 8.95 16.37 22.55
C LYS A 272 9.05 17.56 21.62
N VAL A 273 8.16 18.53 21.80
CA VAL A 273 7.98 19.67 20.89
C VAL A 273 8.37 20.96 21.61
N TYR A 274 9.28 21.71 21.01
CA TYR A 274 9.83 22.95 21.55
C TYR A 274 9.63 24.11 20.57
N PHE A 275 9.03 25.18 21.06
CA PHE A 275 8.82 26.43 20.35
C PHE A 275 10.06 27.30 20.54
N ILE A 276 10.82 27.50 19.47
CA ILE A 276 12.10 28.24 19.52
C ILE A 276 11.88 29.72 19.27
N ASN A 277 11.03 30.06 18.28
CA ASN A 277 10.62 31.42 17.96
C ASN A 277 9.28 31.41 17.21
N SER A 278 8.86 32.54 16.64
CA SER A 278 7.62 32.69 15.88
C SER A 278 7.54 31.88 14.58
N GLN A 279 8.67 31.36 14.05
CA GLN A 279 8.74 30.71 12.75
C GLN A 279 9.19 29.24 12.80
N THR A 280 9.81 28.79 13.90
CA THR A 280 10.48 27.48 13.98
C THR A 280 10.12 26.71 15.25
N VAL A 281 9.81 25.44 15.06
CA VAL A 281 9.57 24.42 16.09
C VAL A 281 10.65 23.34 15.98
N VAL A 282 11.21 22.89 17.10
CA VAL A 282 12.04 21.69 17.19
C VAL A 282 11.15 20.52 17.63
N GLN A 283 11.23 19.38 16.96
CA GLN A 283 10.66 18.12 17.40
C GLN A 283 11.81 17.14 17.68
N LEU A 284 11.94 16.68 18.92
CA LEU A 284 12.88 15.61 19.30
C LEU A 284 12.11 14.29 19.43
N PHE A 285 12.63 13.23 18.81
CA PHE A 285 12.03 11.90 18.88
C PHE A 285 12.27 11.25 20.25
N GLN A 286 11.29 10.48 20.72
CA GLN A 286 11.42 9.57 21.86
C GLN A 286 10.56 8.33 21.61
N ARG A 287 10.97 7.14 22.09
CA ARG A 287 10.17 5.89 21.96
C ARG A 287 9.79 5.50 20.52
N SER A 288 10.54 5.96 19.53
CA SER A 288 10.44 5.56 18.11
C SER A 288 11.65 4.73 17.71
N THR A 289 11.48 3.77 16.80
CA THR A 289 12.61 3.00 16.22
C THR A 289 13.43 3.85 15.24
N VAL A 290 14.62 3.39 14.84
CA VAL A 290 15.40 4.01 13.75
C VAL A 290 14.58 4.01 12.45
N SER A 291 13.89 2.90 12.18
CA SER A 291 12.94 2.74 11.07
C SER A 291 11.89 3.87 11.01
N GLN A 292 11.17 4.11 12.11
CA GLN A 292 10.17 5.19 12.17
C GLN A 292 10.80 6.58 11.99
N ARG A 293 11.97 6.85 12.58
CA ARG A 293 12.69 8.13 12.43
C ARG A 293 13.07 8.38 10.97
N ILE A 294 13.62 7.37 10.30
CA ILE A 294 14.02 7.45 8.89
C ILE A 294 12.78 7.65 8.00
N ASN A 295 11.74 6.83 8.13
CA ASN A 295 10.52 6.95 7.32
C ASN A 295 9.87 8.34 7.44
N GLU A 296 9.80 8.91 8.65
CA GLU A 296 9.25 10.26 8.85
C GLU A 296 10.13 11.36 8.21
N ILE A 297 11.45 11.34 8.44
CA ILE A 297 12.36 12.35 7.86
C ILE A 297 12.37 12.27 6.34
N VAL A 298 12.40 11.05 5.78
CA VAL A 298 12.31 10.81 4.34
C VAL A 298 10.97 11.34 3.79
N SER A 299 9.85 11.03 4.45
CA SER A 299 8.53 11.49 4.01
C SER A 299 8.47 13.02 3.91
N TYR A 300 8.90 13.75 4.95
CA TYR A 300 8.94 15.22 4.88
C TYR A 300 9.91 15.76 3.84
N SER A 301 11.05 15.08 3.60
CA SER A 301 12.06 15.52 2.64
C SER A 301 11.59 15.32 1.19
N THR A 302 10.98 14.17 0.89
CA THR A 302 10.32 13.89 -0.40
C THR A 302 9.16 14.84 -0.67
N LEU A 303 8.36 15.15 0.36
CA LEU A 303 7.19 16.02 0.27
C LEU A 303 7.50 17.51 0.49
N ARG A 304 8.79 17.89 0.50
CA ARG A 304 9.21 19.27 0.76
C ARG A 304 8.60 20.24 -0.26
N ASN A 305 8.20 21.40 0.21
CA ASN A 305 7.55 22.48 -0.55
C ASN A 305 6.18 22.12 -1.18
N ARG A 306 5.63 20.93 -0.95
CA ARG A 306 4.26 20.58 -1.37
C ARG A 306 3.23 21.35 -0.53
N HIS A 307 2.15 21.79 -1.16
CA HIS A 307 1.07 22.51 -0.49
C HIS A 307 0.37 21.60 0.53
N HIS A 308 -0.08 22.17 1.65
CA HIS A 308 -0.81 21.47 2.71
C HIS A 308 -0.07 20.28 3.35
N ILE A 309 1.27 20.24 3.24
CA ILE A 309 2.17 19.36 4.02
C ILE A 309 3.03 20.23 4.95
N GLY A 310 3.33 19.73 6.14
CA GLY A 310 4.20 20.41 7.12
C GLY A 310 5.64 20.54 6.62
N ARG A 311 6.17 21.77 6.57
CA ARG A 311 7.53 22.01 6.07
C ARG A 311 8.58 21.65 7.13
N VAL A 312 9.39 20.62 6.84
CA VAL A 312 10.69 20.42 7.50
C VAL A 312 11.69 21.47 7.02
N LYS A 313 12.59 21.90 7.90
CA LYS A 313 13.69 22.83 7.57
C LYS A 313 15.06 22.16 7.73
N GLU A 314 15.25 21.45 8.83
CA GLU A 314 16.56 20.90 9.22
C GLU A 314 16.41 19.54 9.93
N ILE A 315 17.41 18.66 9.80
CA ILE A 315 17.56 17.45 10.62
C ILE A 315 18.55 17.69 11.77
N ILE A 316 18.24 17.16 12.95
CA ILE A 316 19.00 17.40 14.18
C ILE A 316 19.77 16.13 14.58
N TRP A 317 21.09 16.15 14.37
CA TRP A 317 22.02 15.17 14.90
C TRP A 317 22.28 15.36 16.40
N LYS A 318 22.58 14.25 17.08
CA LYS A 318 23.17 14.24 18.41
C LYS A 318 24.61 14.78 18.34
N ASP A 319 25.06 15.49 19.38
CA ASP A 319 26.33 16.24 19.38
C ASP A 319 27.60 15.38 19.30
N ASP A 320 27.47 14.04 19.37
CA ASP A 320 28.53 13.05 19.17
C ASP A 320 28.48 12.36 17.80
N GLY A 321 27.56 12.78 16.91
CA GLY A 321 27.40 12.22 15.57
C GLY A 321 26.91 10.77 15.53
N SER A 322 26.32 10.24 16.61
CA SER A 322 25.90 8.83 16.63
C SER A 322 24.59 8.55 15.89
N GLU A 323 23.65 9.50 15.89
CA GLU A 323 22.32 9.36 15.32
C GLU A 323 21.60 10.71 15.09
N VAL A 324 20.55 10.70 14.28
CA VAL A 324 19.58 11.80 14.16
C VAL A 324 18.50 11.64 15.24
N ILE A 325 18.33 12.68 16.06
CA ILE A 325 17.45 12.70 17.24
C ILE A 325 16.22 13.60 17.09
N GLY A 326 16.11 14.35 15.99
CA GLY A 326 14.98 15.24 15.78
C GLY A 326 14.98 15.94 14.42
N ILE A 327 13.99 16.81 14.24
CA ILE A 327 13.83 17.69 13.09
C ILE A 327 13.44 19.10 13.55
N THR A 328 13.66 20.09 12.70
CA THR A 328 13.01 21.40 12.82
C THR A 328 11.94 21.57 11.75
N MET A 329 10.86 22.25 12.11
CA MET A 329 9.71 22.51 11.24
C MET A 329 9.30 23.98 11.29
N GLU A 330 8.51 24.39 10.30
CA GLU A 330 7.76 25.63 10.34
C GLU A 330 6.76 25.67 11.51
N ARG A 331 6.58 26.85 12.11
CA ARG A 331 5.63 27.07 13.20
C ARG A 331 4.25 27.40 12.69
N TYR A 332 3.30 26.51 12.96
CA TYR A 332 1.88 26.73 12.74
C TYR A 332 1.17 27.21 14.04
N HIS A 333 -0.02 27.82 13.93
CA HIS A 333 -0.71 28.41 15.08
C HIS A 333 -1.19 27.37 16.11
N MET A 334 -1.85 26.30 15.66
CA MET A 334 -2.43 25.25 16.53
C MET A 334 -2.77 23.97 15.76
N THR A 335 -3.06 22.87 16.46
CA THR A 335 -3.64 21.66 15.82
C THR A 335 -5.08 21.88 15.37
N LEU A 336 -5.52 21.14 14.36
CA LEU A 336 -6.91 21.13 13.89
C LEU A 336 -7.90 20.74 15.01
N LYS A 337 -7.51 19.82 15.91
CA LYS A 337 -8.28 19.46 17.11
C LYS A 337 -8.49 20.64 18.05
N GLN A 338 -7.47 21.47 18.28
CA GLN A 338 -7.59 22.69 19.07
C GLN A 338 -8.43 23.74 18.34
N PHE A 339 -8.22 23.91 17.02
CA PHE A 339 -8.95 24.86 16.20
C PHE A 339 -10.46 24.60 16.18
N LEU A 340 -10.89 23.37 15.88
CA LEU A 340 -12.32 23.00 15.85
C LEU A 340 -13.00 23.13 17.22
N ARG A 341 -12.27 22.89 18.32
CA ARG A 341 -12.77 23.10 19.68
C ARG A 341 -12.99 24.58 20.02
N LEU A 342 -12.13 25.45 19.50
CA LEU A 342 -12.23 26.91 19.70
C LEU A 342 -13.22 27.57 18.71
N ASN A 343 -13.47 26.95 17.57
CA ASN A 343 -14.31 27.48 16.49
C ASN A 343 -15.43 26.48 16.13
N PRO A 344 -16.40 26.21 17.03
CA PRO A 344 -17.46 25.23 16.80
C PRO A 344 -18.48 25.65 15.73
N LYS A 345 -18.41 26.90 15.24
CA LYS A 345 -19.25 27.46 14.18
C LYS A 345 -18.39 27.95 13.02
N LEU A 346 -17.99 27.02 12.14
CA LEU A 346 -17.42 27.36 10.82
C LEU A 346 -18.53 27.82 9.86
N THR A 347 -18.18 28.57 8.81
CA THR A 347 -19.09 28.81 7.68
C THR A 347 -19.15 27.62 6.71
N ALA A 348 -20.05 27.63 5.73
CA ALA A 348 -20.07 26.62 4.67
C ALA A 348 -18.78 26.65 3.81
N HIS A 349 -18.32 27.85 3.43
CA HIS A 349 -17.09 28.00 2.64
C HIS A 349 -15.86 27.56 3.44
N GLN A 350 -15.78 27.87 4.73
CA GLN A 350 -14.69 27.39 5.59
C GLN A 350 -14.62 25.86 5.66
N ARG A 351 -15.76 25.18 5.83
CA ARG A 351 -15.82 23.70 5.81
C ARG A 351 -15.29 23.15 4.48
N LEU A 352 -15.84 23.63 3.36
CA LEU A 352 -15.48 23.15 2.02
C LEU A 352 -14.02 23.45 1.66
N TYR A 353 -13.53 24.65 2.01
CA TYR A 353 -12.14 25.06 1.82
C TYR A 353 -11.17 24.18 2.63
N MET A 354 -11.52 23.80 3.86
CA MET A 354 -10.72 22.86 4.66
C MET A 354 -10.77 21.44 4.08
N ILE A 355 -11.95 20.95 3.65
CA ILE A 355 -12.12 19.61 3.04
C ILE A 355 -11.27 19.46 1.76
N VAL A 356 -11.26 20.48 0.89
CA VAL A 356 -10.44 20.49 -0.33
C VAL A 356 -8.94 20.47 -0.01
N GLN A 357 -8.49 21.16 1.04
CA GLN A 357 -7.09 21.11 1.46
C GLN A 357 -6.68 19.75 2.01
N LEU A 358 -7.50 19.14 2.87
CA LEU A 358 -7.26 17.79 3.41
C LEU A 358 -7.16 16.75 2.28
N LEU A 359 -8.08 16.82 1.32
CA LEU A 359 -8.03 15.98 0.11
C LEU A 359 -6.76 16.20 -0.70
N ARG A 360 -6.29 17.44 -0.86
CA ARG A 360 -5.02 17.75 -1.52
C ARG A 360 -3.82 17.17 -0.76
N SER A 361 -3.75 17.31 0.56
CA SER A 361 -2.71 16.66 1.38
C SER A 361 -2.65 15.15 1.13
N ILE A 362 -3.79 14.45 1.21
CA ILE A 362 -3.83 12.99 1.05
C ILE A 362 -3.53 12.56 -0.40
N SER A 363 -4.06 13.29 -1.38
CA SER A 363 -3.75 13.06 -2.80
C SER A 363 -2.25 13.20 -3.08
N THR A 364 -1.58 14.19 -2.48
CA THR A 364 -0.14 14.39 -2.65
C THR A 364 0.68 13.27 -2.01
N ILE A 365 0.38 12.81 -0.79
CA ILE A 365 1.18 11.73 -0.20
C ILE A 365 1.01 10.41 -0.99
N HIS A 366 -0.19 10.14 -1.50
CA HIS A 366 -0.47 8.94 -2.32
C HIS A 366 0.19 9.02 -3.70
N GLU A 367 0.31 10.21 -4.32
CA GLU A 367 1.12 10.46 -5.53
C GLU A 367 2.59 10.05 -5.34
N PHE A 368 3.13 10.26 -4.14
CA PHE A 368 4.51 9.89 -3.76
C PHE A 368 4.63 8.49 -3.14
N ASN A 369 3.61 7.63 -3.28
CA ASN A 369 3.54 6.27 -2.72
C ASN A 369 3.76 6.19 -1.18
N ILE A 370 3.39 7.26 -0.46
CA ILE A 370 3.44 7.35 1.00
C ILE A 370 2.02 7.28 1.56
N ALA A 371 1.74 6.29 2.40
CA ALA A 371 0.53 6.26 3.22
C ALA A 371 0.86 6.66 4.66
N HIS A 372 0.02 7.50 5.27
CA HIS A 372 0.30 8.12 6.58
C HIS A 372 -0.10 7.23 7.76
N ARG A 373 -1.14 6.40 7.60
CA ARG A 373 -1.63 5.43 8.59
C ARG A 373 -2.18 6.01 9.91
N ASP A 374 -2.24 7.34 10.07
CA ASP A 374 -2.68 7.99 11.32
C ASP A 374 -3.52 9.27 11.12
N ILE A 375 -4.18 9.40 9.98
CA ILE A 375 -5.03 10.56 9.65
C ILE A 375 -6.08 10.80 10.73
N SER A 376 -6.01 11.97 11.36
CA SER A 376 -6.85 12.37 12.51
C SER A 376 -6.73 13.88 12.79
N THR A 377 -7.65 14.45 13.58
CA THR A 377 -7.61 15.89 13.94
C THR A 377 -6.36 16.40 14.67
N VAL A 378 -5.48 15.54 15.21
CA VAL A 378 -4.22 16.00 15.84
C VAL A 378 -3.07 16.13 14.84
N ASN A 379 -3.09 15.34 13.77
CA ASN A 379 -2.03 15.23 12.77
C ASN A 379 -2.21 16.23 11.61
N PHE A 380 -3.04 17.26 11.83
CA PHE A 380 -3.11 18.44 10.99
C PHE A 380 -2.90 19.68 11.85
N MET A 381 -2.06 20.60 11.36
CA MET A 381 -1.91 21.94 11.89
C MET A 381 -2.75 22.94 11.11
N VAL A 382 -3.06 24.07 11.75
CA VAL A 382 -3.89 25.15 11.21
C VAL A 382 -3.16 26.48 11.34
N ASN A 383 -3.14 27.25 10.25
CA ASN A 383 -2.91 28.69 10.25
C ASN A 383 -4.20 29.44 9.90
N ILE A 384 -4.32 30.69 10.34
CA ILE A 384 -5.49 31.55 10.09
C ILE A 384 -5.00 32.81 9.40
N ASN A 385 -5.28 32.93 8.11
CA ASN A 385 -4.95 34.10 7.31
C ASN A 385 -6.12 35.09 7.41
N LYS A 386 -5.96 36.14 8.21
CA LYS A 386 -6.98 37.19 8.40
C LYS A 386 -6.97 38.27 7.32
N SER A 387 -5.91 38.35 6.53
CA SER A 387 -5.74 39.28 5.42
C SER A 387 -6.43 38.81 4.14
N GLU A 388 -6.62 37.50 3.98
CA GLU A 388 -7.34 36.92 2.86
C GLU A 388 -8.67 36.30 3.30
N LEU A 389 -9.73 36.64 2.58
CA LEU A 389 -11.09 36.17 2.84
C LEU A 389 -11.54 35.13 1.81
N LEU A 390 -12.57 34.37 2.16
CA LEU A 390 -13.36 33.54 1.28
C LEU A 390 -14.54 34.33 0.70
N GLU A 391 -15.31 33.72 -0.21
CA GLU A 391 -16.43 34.34 -0.93
C GLU A 391 -17.57 34.86 -0.01
N ASP A 392 -17.72 34.29 1.19
CA ASP A 392 -18.63 34.77 2.23
C ASP A 392 -18.02 35.82 3.19
N GLY A 393 -16.84 36.35 2.86
CA GLY A 393 -16.10 37.30 3.70
C GLY A 393 -15.48 36.68 4.96
N SER A 394 -15.55 35.37 5.16
CA SER A 394 -14.88 34.72 6.29
C SER A 394 -13.38 34.54 6.05
N ALA A 395 -12.56 34.59 7.11
CA ALA A 395 -11.11 34.46 7.00
C ALA A 395 -10.69 33.06 6.51
N LYS A 396 -9.65 32.99 5.67
CA LYS A 396 -9.09 31.72 5.18
C LYS A 396 -8.43 30.94 6.33
N ILE A 397 -8.69 29.63 6.33
CA ILE A 397 -8.13 28.66 7.28
C ILE A 397 -7.24 27.73 6.48
N GLU A 398 -5.93 27.83 6.67
CA GLU A 398 -4.96 26.96 6.00
C GLU A 398 -4.69 25.72 6.84
N VAL A 399 -4.65 24.55 6.21
CA VAL A 399 -4.47 23.25 6.87
C VAL A 399 -3.23 22.55 6.32
N PHE A 400 -2.42 21.94 7.21
CA PHE A 400 -1.15 21.29 6.88
C PHE A 400 -1.00 19.93 7.58
N LEU A 401 -0.71 18.86 6.83
CA LEU A 401 -0.50 17.50 7.33
C LEU A 401 0.86 17.35 8.05
N ILE A 402 0.88 16.73 9.23
CA ILE A 402 2.08 16.49 10.04
C ILE A 402 2.05 15.10 10.71
N ASP A 403 3.20 14.68 11.24
CA ASP A 403 3.43 13.45 12.02
C ASP A 403 3.45 12.15 11.20
N PHE A 404 4.46 12.03 10.33
CA PHE A 404 4.70 10.82 9.53
C PHE A 404 5.32 9.67 10.35
N GLY A 405 5.29 9.70 11.70
CA GLY A 405 5.90 8.68 12.58
C GLY A 405 5.27 7.27 12.51
N LYS A 406 4.16 7.12 11.78
CA LYS A 406 3.51 5.86 11.41
C LYS A 406 3.49 5.60 9.88
N ALA A 407 4.09 6.50 9.09
CA ALA A 407 3.98 6.45 7.64
C ALA A 407 4.79 5.31 7.01
N VAL A 408 4.34 4.87 5.84
CA VAL A 408 4.85 3.70 5.14
C VAL A 408 4.95 3.96 3.64
N PHE A 409 6.06 3.52 3.04
CA PHE A 409 6.22 3.48 1.59
C PHE A 409 5.52 2.23 1.04
N PHE A 410 4.68 2.42 0.02
CA PHE A 410 4.00 1.33 -0.69
C PHE A 410 4.52 1.12 -2.13
N ASP A 411 5.57 1.84 -2.55
CA ASP A 411 6.40 1.45 -3.69
C ASP A 411 7.52 0.48 -3.24
N PRO A 412 7.77 -0.63 -3.99
CA PRO A 412 8.82 -1.61 -3.66
C PRO A 412 10.26 -1.07 -3.59
N LYS A 413 10.61 -0.02 -4.35
CA LYS A 413 11.97 0.54 -4.39
C LYS A 413 12.22 1.40 -3.18
N ASP A 414 11.30 2.31 -2.84
CA ASP A 414 11.45 3.16 -1.65
C ASP A 414 11.35 2.35 -0.35
N ALA A 415 10.45 1.35 -0.30
CA ALA A 415 10.37 0.42 0.82
C ALA A 415 11.65 -0.42 1.00
N ALA A 416 12.33 -0.79 -0.10
CA ALA A 416 13.61 -1.49 -0.03
C ALA A 416 14.81 -0.56 0.28
N LYS A 417 14.82 0.65 -0.29
CA LYS A 417 15.87 1.66 -0.08
C LYS A 417 15.96 2.10 1.38
N TRP A 418 14.81 2.34 2.01
CA TRP A 418 14.73 2.86 3.38
C TRP A 418 14.52 1.76 4.44
N TRP A 419 14.65 0.48 4.07
CA TRP A 419 14.57 -0.62 5.02
C TRP A 419 15.75 -0.63 5.99
N VAL A 420 15.44 -0.44 7.28
CA VAL A 420 16.41 -0.54 8.38
C VAL A 420 16.40 -1.96 8.94
N ASP A 421 17.53 -2.65 8.78
CA ASP A 421 17.81 -3.92 9.46
C ASP A 421 18.01 -3.65 10.96
N SER A 422 16.96 -3.84 11.76
CA SER A 422 17.03 -3.67 13.22
C SER A 422 15.96 -4.45 13.99
N ASP A 423 16.39 -5.13 15.05
CA ASP A 423 15.55 -5.86 16.00
C ASP A 423 15.01 -4.95 17.15
N GLU A 424 14.67 -3.70 16.87
CA GLU A 424 14.17 -2.70 17.84
C GLU A 424 12.74 -2.98 18.38
N VAL A 425 12.29 -4.23 18.35
CA VAL A 425 10.93 -4.72 18.70
C VAL A 425 10.44 -4.24 20.08
N ASN A 426 11.37 -3.98 21.00
CA ASN A 426 11.08 -3.53 22.36
C ASN A 426 10.74 -2.03 22.48
N ILE A 427 10.95 -1.22 21.44
CA ILE A 427 10.72 0.24 21.48
C ILE A 427 9.26 0.56 21.15
N TYR A 428 8.73 0.06 20.04
CA TYR A 428 7.31 0.22 19.68
C TYR A 428 6.70 -1.11 19.23
N ARG A 429 5.84 -1.68 20.10
CA ARG A 429 5.25 -3.02 19.94
C ARG A 429 4.46 -3.19 18.65
N ASP A 430 3.82 -2.13 18.16
CA ASP A 430 2.86 -2.21 17.06
C ASP A 430 3.47 -1.90 15.69
N GLU A 431 4.77 -1.60 15.60
CA GLU A 431 5.48 -1.57 14.32
C GLU A 431 5.40 -2.95 13.65
N VAL A 432 5.24 -2.96 12.32
CA VAL A 432 5.33 -4.15 11.48
C VAL A 432 6.22 -3.79 10.31
N LYS A 433 7.41 -4.41 10.26
CA LYS A 433 8.39 -4.27 9.19
C LYS A 433 9.11 -5.61 8.98
N PRO A 434 9.80 -5.81 7.84
CA PRO A 434 10.69 -6.95 7.65
C PRO A 434 11.87 -6.93 8.64
N LYS A 435 12.27 -8.10 9.13
CA LYS A 435 13.45 -8.31 9.99
C LYS A 435 14.65 -8.91 9.27
N THR A 436 14.47 -9.39 8.04
CA THR A 436 15.53 -9.99 7.23
C THR A 436 15.37 -9.57 5.78
N SER A 437 16.45 -9.62 4.99
CA SER A 437 16.38 -9.35 3.55
C SER A 437 15.43 -10.30 2.81
N GLN A 438 15.24 -11.53 3.31
CA GLN A 438 14.29 -12.49 2.74
C GLN A 438 12.83 -12.10 3.04
N GLU A 439 12.55 -11.60 4.25
CA GLU A 439 11.25 -11.00 4.56
C GLU A 439 11.02 -9.70 3.77
N LEU A 440 12.06 -8.91 3.51
CA LEU A 440 11.95 -7.69 2.70
C LEU A 440 11.56 -8.02 1.26
N ILE A 441 12.11 -9.08 0.68
CA ILE A 441 11.71 -9.58 -0.65
C ILE A 441 10.22 -9.98 -0.66
N VAL A 442 9.73 -10.65 0.39
CA VAL A 442 8.31 -11.02 0.50
C VAL A 442 7.41 -9.80 0.70
N TRP A 443 7.87 -8.81 1.48
CA TRP A 443 7.19 -7.54 1.71
C TRP A 443 7.05 -6.74 0.40
N CYS A 444 8.16 -6.51 -0.30
CA CYS A 444 8.17 -5.77 -1.55
C CYS A 444 7.37 -6.46 -2.67
N LYS A 445 7.30 -7.80 -2.69
CA LYS A 445 6.39 -8.56 -3.58
C LYS A 445 4.89 -8.43 -3.22
N SER A 446 4.58 -8.07 -1.97
CA SER A 446 3.21 -7.90 -1.47
C SER A 446 2.64 -6.51 -1.72
N LEU A 447 3.52 -5.49 -1.78
CA LEU A 447 3.15 -4.09 -1.99
C LEU A 447 2.36 -3.88 -3.30
N PRO A 448 1.36 -2.97 -3.33
CA PRO A 448 1.07 -1.95 -2.30
C PRO A 448 0.39 -2.48 -1.02
N PHE A 449 -0.04 -3.74 -1.01
CA PHE A 449 -0.67 -4.34 0.17
C PHE A 449 0.38 -4.76 1.22
N MET A 450 0.18 -4.39 2.48
CA MET A 450 1.17 -4.60 3.56
C MET A 450 0.63 -5.44 4.71
N MET A 451 1.52 -6.12 5.43
CA MET A 451 1.19 -6.75 6.72
C MET A 451 1.08 -5.66 7.79
N ALA A 452 0.05 -5.74 8.64
CA ALA A 452 -0.17 -4.77 9.71
C ALA A 452 -0.79 -5.43 10.96
N LYS A 453 -0.78 -4.70 12.07
CA LYS A 453 -1.56 -4.99 13.28
C LYS A 453 -2.79 -4.07 13.33
N PRO A 454 -3.81 -4.38 14.15
CA PRO A 454 -4.86 -3.42 14.47
C PRO A 454 -4.29 -2.13 15.10
N ASP A 455 -4.88 -0.99 14.78
CA ASP A 455 -4.45 0.30 15.34
C ASP A 455 -5.35 0.73 16.50
N HIS A 456 -4.72 0.97 17.64
CA HIS A 456 -5.38 1.41 18.87
C HIS A 456 -5.50 2.93 18.97
N GLY A 457 -4.77 3.68 18.14
CA GLY A 457 -4.88 5.14 18.04
C GLY A 457 -6.15 5.57 17.29
N TYR A 458 -6.80 6.62 17.79
CA TYR A 458 -7.88 7.36 17.11
C TYR A 458 -8.91 6.46 16.39
N ARG A 459 -9.51 5.51 17.12
CA ARG A 459 -10.38 4.44 16.57
C ARG A 459 -11.56 4.91 15.71
N PHE A 460 -12.11 6.10 15.95
CA PHE A 460 -13.12 6.74 15.09
C PHE A 460 -12.65 6.96 13.64
N TYR A 461 -11.35 6.89 13.38
CA TYR A 461 -10.71 7.11 12.08
C TYR A 461 -10.11 5.79 11.54
N ARG A 462 -10.71 4.64 11.86
CA ARG A 462 -10.22 3.30 11.44
C ARG A 462 -11.36 2.44 10.89
N SER A 463 -11.13 1.76 9.77
CA SER A 463 -12.11 0.86 9.16
C SER A 463 -12.16 -0.50 9.86
N ILE A 464 -13.14 -1.34 9.54
CA ILE A 464 -13.25 -2.72 10.03
C ILE A 464 -11.98 -3.57 9.81
N LYS A 465 -11.15 -3.21 8.82
CA LYS A 465 -9.91 -3.89 8.45
C LYS A 465 -8.74 -3.59 9.38
N THR A 466 -8.77 -2.50 10.15
CA THR A 466 -7.68 -2.08 11.05
C THR A 466 -8.14 -1.74 12.47
N LEU A 467 -9.43 -1.54 12.70
CA LEU A 467 -10.01 -1.42 14.03
C LEU A 467 -9.79 -2.75 14.81
N PRO A 468 -9.30 -2.72 16.07
CA PRO A 468 -9.07 -3.93 16.86
C PRO A 468 -10.35 -4.67 17.24
N ARG A 469 -10.24 -5.98 17.51
CA ARG A 469 -11.33 -6.82 18.04
C ARG A 469 -11.50 -6.68 19.55
N SER A 470 -10.42 -6.35 20.26
CA SER A 470 -10.42 -6.09 21.71
C SER A 470 -9.31 -5.11 22.09
N ARG A 471 -9.32 -4.60 23.33
CA ARG A 471 -8.27 -3.69 23.84
C ARG A 471 -6.88 -4.34 23.92
N ASN A 472 -6.79 -5.66 23.83
CA ASN A 472 -5.54 -6.44 23.87
C ASN A 472 -5.14 -7.01 22.50
N ASP A 473 -5.86 -6.66 21.42
CA ASP A 473 -5.66 -7.19 20.08
C ASP A 473 -4.48 -6.50 19.38
N HIS A 474 -3.27 -7.01 19.65
CA HIS A 474 -1.99 -6.61 19.03
C HIS A 474 -1.43 -7.70 18.11
N SER A 475 -2.27 -8.67 17.73
CA SER A 475 -1.90 -9.74 16.81
C SER A 475 -1.67 -9.19 15.40
N LEU A 476 -0.85 -9.86 14.60
CA LEU A 476 -0.79 -9.56 13.17
C LEU A 476 -2.16 -9.86 12.54
N LEU A 477 -2.63 -8.97 11.65
CA LEU A 477 -3.85 -9.21 10.90
C LEU A 477 -3.69 -10.46 10.01
N PRO A 478 -4.72 -11.31 9.87
CA PRO A 478 -4.66 -12.51 9.04
C PRO A 478 -4.71 -12.21 7.53
N TYR A 479 -4.79 -10.93 7.14
CA TYR A 479 -4.85 -10.44 5.77
C TYR A 479 -3.93 -9.22 5.62
N LEU A 480 -3.50 -8.97 4.38
CA LEU A 480 -2.83 -7.72 4.02
C LEU A 480 -3.84 -6.58 3.95
N ILE A 481 -3.43 -5.38 4.35
CA ILE A 481 -4.22 -4.15 4.22
C ILE A 481 -3.77 -3.33 3.01
N ASP A 482 -4.68 -2.52 2.48
CA ASP A 482 -4.35 -1.43 1.57
C ASP A 482 -4.09 -0.16 2.41
N PRO A 483 -2.84 0.32 2.50
CA PRO A 483 -2.50 1.39 3.43
C PRO A 483 -3.05 2.75 2.99
N ALA A 484 -3.17 2.98 1.68
CA ALA A 484 -3.70 4.22 1.12
C ALA A 484 -5.23 4.28 1.27
N ALA A 485 -5.94 3.18 1.00
CA ALA A 485 -7.38 3.12 1.18
C ALA A 485 -7.80 3.22 2.67
N GLU A 486 -6.96 2.82 3.63
CA GLU A 486 -7.20 3.10 5.05
C GLU A 486 -7.04 4.60 5.39
N ASP A 487 -6.09 5.32 4.77
CA ASP A 487 -6.03 6.79 4.88
C ASP A 487 -7.28 7.46 4.32
N ILE A 488 -7.82 6.95 3.20
CA ILE A 488 -9.08 7.45 2.62
C ILE A 488 -10.25 7.25 3.60
N PHE A 489 -10.38 6.10 4.27
CA PHE A 489 -11.43 5.89 5.28
C PHE A 489 -11.25 6.85 6.47
N ALA A 490 -10.02 7.00 6.96
CA ALA A 490 -9.69 7.91 8.06
C ALA A 490 -9.97 9.38 7.70
N LEU A 491 -9.66 9.78 6.46
CA LEU A 491 -10.03 11.08 5.90
C LEU A 491 -11.56 11.24 5.82
N GLY A 492 -12.31 10.19 5.44
CA GLY A 492 -13.77 10.20 5.47
C GLY A 492 -14.36 10.54 6.84
N SER A 493 -13.82 9.95 7.91
CA SER A 493 -14.21 10.27 9.30
C SER A 493 -13.86 11.71 9.69
N LEU A 494 -12.76 12.26 9.17
CA LEU A 494 -12.36 13.66 9.38
C LEU A 494 -13.22 14.65 8.58
N VAL A 495 -13.58 14.28 7.35
CA VAL A 495 -14.48 15.05 6.47
C VAL A 495 -15.89 15.10 7.05
N TRP A 496 -16.43 13.98 7.56
CA TRP A 496 -17.69 13.96 8.33
C TRP A 496 -17.68 15.02 9.42
N LYS A 497 -16.59 15.05 10.21
CA LYS A 497 -16.46 15.95 11.36
C LYS A 497 -16.47 17.42 10.99
N ILE A 498 -15.77 17.80 9.92
CA ILE A 498 -15.76 19.19 9.44
C ILE A 498 -17.11 19.54 8.79
N LEU A 499 -17.65 18.64 7.97
CA LEU A 499 -18.89 18.84 7.22
C LEU A 499 -20.11 19.03 8.15
N SER A 500 -20.26 18.16 9.15
CA SER A 500 -21.37 18.21 10.13
C SER A 500 -21.11 19.10 11.34
N GLY A 501 -19.85 19.30 11.75
CA GLY A 501 -19.48 19.89 13.03
C GLY A 501 -19.59 18.94 14.23
N MET A 502 -19.96 17.67 14.03
CA MET A 502 -20.12 16.66 15.08
C MET A 502 -19.00 15.61 15.03
N GLU A 503 -18.74 14.87 16.11
CA GLU A 503 -17.90 13.67 16.01
C GLU A 503 -18.59 12.63 15.09
N PRO A 504 -17.82 11.85 14.28
CA PRO A 504 -18.39 10.74 13.54
C PRO A 504 -18.86 9.63 14.49
N TRP A 505 -19.75 8.76 14.00
CA TRP A 505 -20.32 7.64 14.78
C TRP A 505 -21.13 8.08 16.02
N PRO A 506 -22.06 9.05 15.91
CA PRO A 506 -22.76 9.63 17.06
C PRO A 506 -23.54 8.59 17.88
N GLY A 507 -23.40 8.70 19.20
CA GLY A 507 -23.92 7.74 20.18
C GLY A 507 -22.92 6.65 20.61
N ILE A 508 -21.75 6.56 19.96
CA ILE A 508 -20.74 5.54 20.21
C ILE A 508 -19.46 6.19 20.78
N PHE A 509 -18.82 5.56 21.77
CA PHE A 509 -17.58 6.04 22.37
C PHE A 509 -16.35 5.38 21.71
N ASP A 510 -15.20 6.08 21.70
CA ASP A 510 -13.93 5.55 21.17
C ASP A 510 -13.35 4.37 21.97
N THR A 511 -13.94 4.11 23.13
CA THR A 511 -13.65 2.98 24.02
C THR A 511 -14.62 1.81 23.87
N ASP A 512 -15.70 1.97 23.10
CA ASP A 512 -16.62 0.91 22.69
C ASP A 512 -16.20 0.33 21.33
N LEU A 513 -15.34 -0.66 21.39
CA LEU A 513 -14.92 -1.43 20.21
C LEU A 513 -16.06 -2.27 19.62
N LYS A 514 -17.13 -2.57 20.36
CA LYS A 514 -18.22 -3.39 19.83
C LYS A 514 -19.11 -2.54 18.92
N GLY A 515 -19.68 -1.46 19.45
CA GLY A 515 -20.54 -0.57 18.67
C GLY A 515 -19.84 0.04 17.47
N LEU A 516 -18.54 0.41 17.60
CA LEU A 516 -17.75 0.85 16.45
C LEU A 516 -17.62 -0.22 15.38
N ARG A 517 -17.28 -1.47 15.75
CA ARG A 517 -17.15 -2.57 14.77
C ARG A 517 -18.46 -2.82 14.04
N GLU A 518 -19.56 -3.03 14.77
CA GLU A 518 -20.89 -3.28 14.18
C GLU A 518 -21.30 -2.14 13.22
N THR A 519 -20.94 -0.90 13.55
CA THR A 519 -21.25 0.28 12.72
C THR A 519 -20.44 0.35 11.42
N VAL A 520 -19.18 -0.08 11.42
CA VAL A 520 -18.28 -0.01 10.24
C VAL A 520 -18.08 -1.37 9.54
N GLU A 521 -18.78 -2.42 9.97
CA GLU A 521 -18.66 -3.79 9.47
C GLU A 521 -19.06 -3.93 8.01
N ASP A 522 -20.14 -3.27 7.61
CA ASP A 522 -20.67 -3.29 6.25
C ASP A 522 -21.16 -1.90 5.79
N ASP A 523 -21.34 -1.78 4.47
CA ASP A 523 -21.82 -0.55 3.83
C ASP A 523 -23.27 -0.18 4.19
N TYR A 524 -24.11 -1.14 4.57
CA TYR A 524 -25.51 -0.87 4.91
C TYR A 524 -25.59 -0.16 6.27
N ASN A 525 -24.82 -0.60 7.26
CA ASN A 525 -24.73 0.05 8.58
C ASN A 525 -24.13 1.46 8.46
N ILE A 526 -23.02 1.61 7.72
CA ILE A 526 -22.42 2.93 7.43
C ILE A 526 -23.42 3.84 6.71
N ARG A 527 -24.08 3.36 5.65
CA ARG A 527 -25.06 4.17 4.88
C ARG A 527 -26.28 4.52 5.71
N SER A 528 -26.78 3.61 6.53
CA SER A 528 -27.92 3.83 7.44
C SER A 528 -27.62 4.99 8.38
N LEU A 529 -26.44 5.01 9.00
CA LEU A 529 -26.02 6.08 9.89
C LEU A 529 -25.80 7.41 9.15
N VAL A 530 -25.06 7.43 8.04
CA VAL A 530 -24.86 8.65 7.23
C VAL A 530 -26.20 9.24 6.76
N ASN A 531 -27.16 8.40 6.34
CA ASN A 531 -28.49 8.85 5.93
C ASN A 531 -29.33 9.46 7.06
N ARG A 532 -29.05 9.10 8.32
CA ARG A 532 -29.73 9.58 9.53
C ARG A 532 -29.14 10.90 10.02
N GLU A 533 -27.80 11.02 9.98
CA GLU A 533 -27.04 12.09 10.63
C GLU A 533 -26.63 13.24 9.70
N VAL A 534 -26.60 13.03 8.38
CA VAL A 534 -26.14 14.02 7.39
C VAL A 534 -27.29 14.37 6.44
N PRO A 535 -27.99 15.52 6.63
CA PRO A 535 -29.23 15.78 5.90
C PRO A 535 -29.07 15.93 4.38
N GLY A 536 -28.01 16.61 3.91
CA GLY A 536 -27.79 16.91 2.49
C GLY A 536 -27.42 15.69 1.62
N ILE A 537 -27.99 15.59 0.42
CA ILE A 537 -27.82 14.41 -0.46
C ILE A 537 -26.41 14.38 -1.07
N THR A 538 -25.91 15.54 -1.49
CA THR A 538 -24.57 15.74 -2.04
C THR A 538 -23.50 15.50 -0.98
N SER A 539 -23.78 15.94 0.25
CA SER A 539 -22.96 15.71 1.45
C SER A 539 -22.87 14.22 1.82
N ARG A 540 -23.97 13.46 1.74
CA ARG A 540 -23.94 11.99 1.88
C ARG A 540 -23.13 11.35 0.75
N ALA A 541 -23.36 11.77 -0.50
CA ALA A 541 -22.66 11.24 -1.67
C ALA A 541 -21.15 11.40 -1.57
N LEU A 542 -20.67 12.58 -1.13
CA LEU A 542 -19.27 12.84 -0.80
C LEU A 542 -18.75 11.83 0.23
N LEU A 543 -19.44 11.65 1.37
CA LEU A 543 -19.01 10.71 2.41
C LEU A 543 -18.97 9.25 1.93
N TYR A 544 -19.88 8.84 1.04
CA TYR A 544 -19.86 7.50 0.43
C TYR A 544 -18.69 7.24 -0.52
N MET A 545 -17.92 8.26 -0.90
CA MET A 545 -16.66 8.06 -1.64
C MET A 545 -15.52 7.59 -0.72
N PHE A 546 -15.59 7.87 0.58
CA PHE A 546 -14.56 7.49 1.57
C PHE A 546 -14.99 6.32 2.47
N LEU A 547 -16.21 6.39 3.00
CA LEU A 547 -16.69 5.54 4.08
C LEU A 547 -17.37 4.30 3.50
N ARG A 548 -16.53 3.33 3.12
CA ARG A 548 -16.93 2.01 2.65
C ARG A 548 -16.22 0.93 3.46
N ALA A 549 -16.92 -0.16 3.76
CA ALA A 549 -16.34 -1.26 4.55
C ALA A 549 -15.15 -1.90 3.80
N GLU A 550 -15.33 -2.16 2.50
CA GLU A 550 -14.27 -2.70 1.64
C GLU A 550 -13.32 -1.61 1.10
N PRO A 551 -11.99 -1.79 1.17
CA PRO A 551 -11.00 -0.80 0.71
C PRO A 551 -11.12 -0.41 -0.76
N TYR A 552 -11.36 -1.38 -1.65
CA TYR A 552 -11.41 -1.17 -3.11
C TYR A 552 -12.64 -0.39 -3.59
N ASP A 553 -13.63 -0.22 -2.72
CA ASP A 553 -14.87 0.52 -2.99
C ASP A 553 -14.76 2.01 -2.60
N ARG A 554 -13.63 2.39 -1.97
CA ARG A 554 -13.28 3.77 -1.58
C ARG A 554 -12.52 4.42 -2.73
N ARG A 555 -12.87 5.66 -3.08
CA ARG A 555 -12.24 6.38 -4.20
C ARG A 555 -10.94 7.08 -3.77
N PRO A 556 -9.89 7.06 -4.60
CA PRO A 556 -8.69 7.89 -4.40
C PRO A 556 -9.01 9.38 -4.20
N ALA A 557 -8.22 10.07 -3.39
CA ALA A 557 -8.45 11.49 -3.08
C ALA A 557 -8.50 12.39 -4.34
N ILE A 558 -7.74 12.05 -5.38
CA ILE A 558 -7.75 12.76 -6.67
C ILE A 558 -9.09 12.65 -7.42
N GLU A 559 -9.76 11.50 -7.36
CA GLU A 559 -11.11 11.34 -7.95
C GLU A 559 -12.16 12.15 -7.18
N ILE A 560 -12.00 12.24 -5.85
CA ILE A 560 -12.91 13.02 -4.99
C ILE A 560 -12.72 14.52 -5.25
N LEU A 561 -11.49 14.99 -5.47
CA LEU A 561 -11.21 16.35 -5.92
C LEU A 561 -11.84 16.66 -7.28
N SER A 562 -11.65 15.78 -8.27
CA SER A 562 -12.24 15.91 -9.62
C SER A 562 -13.78 15.93 -9.58
N TRP A 563 -14.39 15.10 -8.74
CA TRP A 563 -15.83 15.14 -8.51
C TRP A 563 -16.31 16.43 -7.82
N LEU A 564 -15.59 16.94 -6.82
CA LEU A 564 -15.87 18.26 -6.24
C LEU A 564 -15.72 19.39 -7.27
N GLU A 565 -14.85 19.23 -8.27
CA GLU A 565 -14.64 20.19 -9.35
C GLU A 565 -15.64 20.05 -10.51
N SER A 566 -16.53 19.06 -10.46
CA SER A 566 -17.63 18.91 -11.41
C SER A 566 -18.69 20.03 -11.23
N PRO A 567 -19.33 20.51 -12.32
CA PRO A 567 -20.29 21.62 -12.26
C PRO A 567 -21.40 21.43 -11.24
N GLY A 568 -21.67 22.47 -10.45
CA GLY A 568 -22.72 22.49 -9.43
C GLY A 568 -22.35 21.85 -8.08
N ILE A 569 -21.47 20.85 -8.04
CA ILE A 569 -21.23 20.02 -6.83
C ILE A 569 -20.80 20.86 -5.61
N LYS A 570 -19.83 21.77 -5.77
CA LYS A 570 -19.42 22.72 -4.70
C LYS A 570 -20.60 23.57 -4.22
N GLN A 571 -21.44 24.07 -5.13
CA GLN A 571 -22.60 24.91 -4.78
C GLN A 571 -23.67 24.11 -4.03
N SER A 572 -23.97 22.88 -4.44
CA SER A 572 -24.92 22.02 -3.72
C SER A 572 -24.43 21.70 -2.31
N ILE A 573 -23.12 21.44 -2.11
CA ILE A 573 -22.55 21.24 -0.76
C ILE A 573 -22.63 22.54 0.07
N LEU A 574 -22.33 23.71 -0.51
CA LEU A 574 -22.46 25.00 0.17
C LEU A 574 -23.92 25.28 0.58
N ASN A 575 -24.88 24.99 -0.30
CA ASN A 575 -26.31 25.12 -0.02
C ASN A 575 -26.71 24.20 1.14
N GLU A 576 -26.37 22.91 1.08
CA GLU A 576 -26.67 21.92 2.11
C GLU A 576 -26.05 22.28 3.48
N CYS A 577 -24.79 22.75 3.50
CA CYS A 577 -24.13 23.23 4.72
C CYS A 577 -24.78 24.49 5.31
N ASN A 578 -25.51 25.27 4.50
CA ASN A 578 -26.30 26.41 4.94
C ASN A 578 -27.77 26.04 5.26
N GLY A 579 -28.13 24.75 5.24
CA GLY A 579 -29.50 24.27 5.49
C GLY A 579 -30.45 24.38 4.29
N ILE A 580 -29.94 24.77 3.12
CA ILE A 580 -30.70 24.85 1.87
C ILE A 580 -30.60 23.49 1.18
N TYR A 581 -31.53 22.60 1.51
CA TYR A 581 -31.60 21.26 0.94
C TYR A 581 -32.45 21.25 -0.33
N ASP A 582 -31.94 20.63 -1.39
CA ASP A 582 -32.74 20.30 -2.57
C ASP A 582 -33.93 19.43 -2.14
N LYS A 583 -35.15 19.87 -2.47
CA LYS A 583 -36.34 19.06 -2.23
C LYS A 583 -36.21 17.79 -3.08
N PRO A 584 -36.30 16.58 -2.49
CA PRO A 584 -36.34 15.38 -3.30
C PRO A 584 -37.51 15.49 -4.27
N LEU A 585 -37.25 15.28 -5.57
CA LEU A 585 -38.29 15.23 -6.59
C LEU A 585 -39.26 14.11 -6.23
N HIS A 586 -40.38 14.50 -5.59
CA HIS A 586 -41.34 13.55 -5.06
C HIS A 586 -42.22 13.03 -6.20
N VAL A 587 -41.63 12.20 -7.05
CA VAL A 587 -42.36 11.24 -7.87
C VAL A 587 -43.22 10.44 -6.90
N PRO A 588 -44.56 10.52 -6.97
CA PRO A 588 -45.40 9.73 -6.09
C PRO A 588 -45.21 8.27 -6.50
N ALA A 589 -44.85 7.41 -5.55
CA ALA A 589 -44.80 5.97 -5.83
C ALA A 589 -46.17 5.56 -6.39
N PRO A 590 -46.24 4.89 -7.57
CA PRO A 590 -47.52 4.56 -8.20
C PRO A 590 -48.37 3.79 -7.21
N LYS A 591 -49.64 4.21 -7.04
CA LYS A 591 -50.54 3.68 -6.00
C LYS A 591 -50.89 2.22 -6.27
N ILE A 592 -49.99 1.30 -5.88
CA ILE A 592 -50.18 -0.15 -5.97
C ILE A 592 -51.54 -0.49 -5.37
N SER A 593 -52.42 -1.05 -6.18
CA SER A 593 -53.80 -1.24 -5.81
C SER A 593 -53.94 -2.20 -4.64
N LYS A 594 -55.00 -2.03 -3.85
CA LYS A 594 -55.35 -2.97 -2.75
C LYS A 594 -55.46 -4.42 -3.27
N ARG A 595 -55.79 -4.59 -4.56
CA ARG A 595 -55.88 -5.86 -5.30
C ARG A 595 -54.50 -6.49 -5.60
N GLU A 596 -53.51 -5.71 -6.00
CA GLU A 596 -52.12 -6.19 -6.19
C GLU A 596 -51.44 -6.53 -4.87
N ARG A 597 -51.69 -5.72 -3.83
CA ARG A 597 -51.17 -5.97 -2.47
C ARG A 597 -51.70 -7.29 -1.90
N LEU A 598 -52.92 -7.69 -2.29
CA LEU A 598 -53.51 -9.00 -2.02
C LEU A 598 -52.94 -10.12 -2.90
N LYS A 599 -52.62 -9.87 -4.18
CA LYS A 599 -51.93 -10.85 -5.05
C LYS A 599 -50.55 -11.23 -4.50
N ARG A 600 -49.73 -10.25 -4.07
CA ARG A 600 -48.40 -10.52 -3.50
C ARG A 600 -48.47 -11.33 -2.19
N LYS A 601 -49.51 -11.12 -1.36
CA LYS A 601 -49.82 -11.90 -0.15
C LYS A 601 -50.41 -13.31 -0.39
N ARG A 602 -50.41 -13.79 -1.64
CA ARG A 602 -50.74 -15.20 -2.02
C ARG A 602 -49.60 -15.87 -2.82
N LEU A 603 -48.45 -15.23 -2.89
CA LEU A 603 -47.20 -15.73 -3.51
C LEU A 603 -46.04 -15.76 -2.50
N GLN A 604 -46.38 -15.57 -1.23
CA GLN A 604 -45.66 -15.92 -0.01
C GLN A 604 -46.64 -16.75 0.83
#